data_AF-A0A9D1LCG0-F1
#
_entry.id   AF-A0A9D1LCG0-F1
#
_cell.length_a   1.000
_cell.length_b   1.000
_cell.length_c   1.000
_cell.angle_alpha   90.00
_cell.angle_beta   90.00
_cell.angle_gamma   90.00
#
_symmetry.space_group_name_H-M   'P 1'
#
loop_
_entity.id
_entity.type
_entity.pdbx_description
1 polymer ?
#
loop_
_entity_poly.entity_id
_entity_poly.type
_entity_poly.pdbx_seq_one_letter_code
_entity_poly.pdbx_strand_id
1 'polypeptide(L)'
;MNFFQSFVEASDGIVNALVYIVIALLFLSGILKCILPVMRIRGVIRRAIRNIKQGSNKRSWQEDKFLGKGTLFPHWSEYLNNLFFADGVYHNASNVEDYINEETAIYGPGRSSFAEAIPSLCVSLGFLGTLIGLSIGLSGFKMTDTEAVQQSIVTLIPGMRYAFMTSIVGVVASILFTLITRFTYGSAEHTLTDFYGAMSRYAGVLSVDPMTQIAIYQQEQTALIQTMSQDLNGSFTDRLGEIIENVASPIQESLDNFVTVTTQQQVRMLDKVASRFVDRLDEVMNGQFKNLAAVLEKTSESQINATRVVSEGLEDAESVLKNAAQLQRNIEGMVKKLEDYMGKLQSAQSSADDSYLRISSNVEKMELVSTQQNAYLKSVSAMHADLSRMVGQMQEGEKALLEKYNKITSDSVAGMIAAAGEIRASGAMLEKNRQELGEQLKMDLSDTLDAFRDYMSEFTKRVDYMANSIADALDQLPGAVGQSTDQFLDQIDRINASLERAQRAVDDAVDRMYRQ
;
A
#
# COMPACT_ATOMS: atom_id res chain seq x y z
N MET A 1 23.54 -19.36 -56.43
CA MET A 1 22.67 -19.89 -55.35
C MET A 1 23.42 -20.08 -54.04
N ASN A 2 24.65 -20.60 -54.04
CA ASN A 2 25.48 -20.81 -52.83
C ASN A 2 25.88 -19.54 -52.04
N PHE A 3 25.96 -18.36 -52.66
CA PHE A 3 26.33 -17.12 -51.97
C PHE A 3 25.20 -16.58 -51.06
N PHE A 4 23.94 -16.72 -51.48
CA PHE A 4 22.79 -16.30 -50.69
C PHE A 4 22.53 -17.24 -49.49
N GLN A 5 22.76 -18.55 -49.67
CA GLN A 5 22.66 -19.53 -48.58
C GLN A 5 23.75 -19.31 -47.52
N SER A 6 24.99 -19.04 -47.95
CA SER A 6 26.09 -18.68 -47.04
C SER A 6 25.86 -17.34 -46.32
N PHE A 7 25.19 -16.38 -46.95
CA PHE A 7 24.87 -15.08 -46.34
C PHE A 7 23.74 -15.19 -45.30
N VAL A 8 22.76 -16.06 -45.53
CA VAL A 8 21.68 -16.35 -44.55
C VAL A 8 22.22 -17.13 -43.35
N GLU A 9 23.05 -18.16 -43.55
CA GLU A 9 23.71 -18.88 -42.45
C GLU A 9 24.68 -17.99 -41.64
N ALA A 10 25.38 -17.06 -42.31
CA ALA A 10 26.21 -16.07 -41.63
C ALA A 10 25.37 -15.05 -40.84
N SER A 11 24.23 -14.61 -41.39
CA SER A 11 23.27 -13.71 -40.74
C SER A 11 22.75 -14.28 -39.42
N ASP A 12 22.40 -15.57 -39.40
CA ASP A 12 21.79 -16.22 -38.23
C ASP A 12 22.76 -16.35 -37.04
N GLY A 13 24.05 -16.61 -37.32
CA GLY A 13 25.10 -16.59 -36.30
C GLY A 13 25.36 -15.18 -35.75
N ILE A 14 25.29 -14.16 -36.61
CA ILE A 14 25.53 -12.75 -36.23
C ILE A 14 24.43 -12.23 -35.29
N VAL A 15 23.17 -12.54 -35.57
CA VAL A 15 22.04 -12.10 -34.74
C VAL A 15 22.10 -12.72 -33.34
N ASN A 16 22.40 -14.02 -33.25
CA ASN A 16 22.55 -14.69 -31.95
C ASN A 16 23.75 -14.15 -31.17
N ALA A 17 24.89 -13.89 -31.84
CA ALA A 17 26.05 -13.26 -31.22
C ALA A 17 25.74 -11.85 -30.67
N LEU A 18 24.89 -11.09 -31.37
CA LEU A 18 24.48 -9.74 -30.96
C LEU A 18 23.78 -9.76 -29.60
N VAL A 19 22.87 -10.70 -29.35
CA VAL A 19 22.16 -10.79 -28.06
C VAL A 19 23.14 -11.03 -26.90
N TYR A 20 24.12 -11.92 -27.06
CA TYR A 20 25.15 -12.14 -26.05
C TYR A 20 25.99 -10.90 -25.80
N ILE A 21 26.37 -10.18 -26.87
CA ILE A 21 27.14 -8.93 -26.76
C ILE A 21 26.34 -7.89 -25.99
N VAL A 22 25.04 -7.74 -26.27
CA VAL A 22 24.18 -6.77 -25.57
C VAL A 22 24.03 -7.12 -24.09
N ILE A 23 23.81 -8.40 -23.75
CA ILE A 23 23.75 -8.83 -22.34
C ILE A 23 25.09 -8.56 -21.64
N ALA A 24 26.22 -8.89 -22.29
CA ALA A 24 27.55 -8.65 -21.74
C ALA A 24 27.83 -7.15 -21.54
N LEU A 25 27.47 -6.30 -22.50
CA LEU A 25 27.62 -4.85 -22.41
C LEU A 25 26.73 -4.26 -21.30
N LEU A 26 25.49 -4.72 -21.18
CA LEU A 26 24.58 -4.31 -20.10
C LEU A 26 25.18 -4.68 -18.74
N PHE A 27 25.62 -5.93 -18.57
CA PHE A 27 26.22 -6.43 -17.34
C PHE A 27 27.49 -5.65 -16.98
N LEU A 28 28.37 -5.41 -17.96
CA LEU A 28 29.63 -4.69 -17.76
C LEU A 28 29.39 -3.20 -17.47
N SER A 29 28.40 -2.57 -18.12
CA SER A 29 27.93 -1.22 -17.79
C SER A 29 27.41 -1.15 -16.35
N GLY A 30 26.66 -2.14 -15.90
CA GLY A 30 26.21 -2.26 -14.51
C GLY A 30 27.36 -2.32 -13.51
N ILE A 31 28.35 -3.17 -13.78
CA ILE A 31 29.53 -3.26 -12.91
C ILE A 31 30.28 -1.93 -12.88
N LEU A 32 30.52 -1.31 -14.04
CA LEU A 32 31.31 -0.09 -14.13
C LEU A 32 30.59 1.12 -13.51
N LYS A 33 29.28 1.25 -13.69
CA LYS A 33 28.50 2.43 -13.28
C LYS A 33 27.79 2.30 -11.94
N CYS A 34 27.46 1.09 -11.49
CA CYS A 34 26.73 0.87 -10.24
C CYS A 34 27.64 0.27 -9.15
N ILE A 35 28.41 -0.76 -9.48
CA ILE A 35 29.17 -1.52 -8.48
C ILE A 35 30.52 -0.86 -8.15
N LEU A 36 31.32 -0.51 -9.16
CA LEU A 36 32.65 0.06 -8.96
C LEU A 36 32.65 1.38 -8.17
N PRO A 37 31.72 2.34 -8.38
CA PRO A 37 31.68 3.57 -7.60
C PRO A 37 31.44 3.28 -6.11
N VAL A 38 30.48 2.42 -5.78
CA VAL A 38 30.18 2.02 -4.39
C VAL A 38 31.38 1.30 -3.77
N MET A 39 32.03 0.39 -4.51
CA MET A 39 33.26 -0.27 -4.02
C MET A 39 34.39 0.72 -3.73
N ARG A 40 34.58 1.75 -4.57
CA ARG A 40 35.58 2.80 -4.36
C ARG A 40 35.26 3.64 -3.12
N ILE A 41 34.00 4.03 -2.95
CA ILE A 41 33.54 4.80 -1.78
C ILE A 41 33.71 3.99 -0.50
N ARG A 42 33.30 2.72 -0.50
CA ARG A 42 33.58 1.80 0.61
C ARG A 42 35.07 1.74 0.95
N GLY A 43 35.94 1.70 -0.05
CA GLY A 43 37.40 1.72 0.13
C GLY A 43 37.92 3.05 0.71
N VAL A 44 37.28 4.18 0.38
CA VAL A 44 37.56 5.49 0.98
C VAL A 44 37.15 5.51 2.44
N ILE A 45 35.90 5.14 2.75
CA ILE A 45 35.36 5.10 4.11
C ILE A 45 36.18 4.15 4.99
N ARG A 46 36.53 2.95 4.48
CA ARG A 46 37.38 2.01 5.22
C ARG A 46 38.77 2.56 5.53
N ARG A 47 39.35 3.37 4.64
CA ARG A 47 40.61 4.08 4.91
C ARG A 47 40.41 5.18 5.96
N ALA A 48 39.31 5.92 5.89
CA ALA A 48 38.94 6.94 6.87
C ALA A 48 38.80 6.34 8.28
N ILE A 49 38.08 5.22 8.42
CA ILE A 49 37.96 4.48 9.70
C ILE A 49 39.33 4.13 10.27
N ARG A 50 40.23 3.63 9.42
CA ARG A 50 41.59 3.25 9.85
C ARG A 50 42.37 4.47 10.34
N ASN A 51 42.26 5.60 9.65
CA ASN A 51 42.93 6.84 10.02
C ASN A 51 42.41 7.39 11.35
N ILE A 52 41.09 7.37 11.56
CA ILE A 52 40.44 7.78 12.82
C ILE A 52 40.92 6.92 13.99
N LYS A 53 40.95 5.59 13.82
CA LYS A 53 41.39 4.65 14.87
C LYS A 53 42.88 4.75 15.21
N GLN A 54 43.73 5.12 14.25
CA GLN A 54 45.19 5.19 14.44
C GLN A 54 45.67 6.54 14.99
N GLY A 55 44.81 7.54 15.16
CA GLY A 55 45.16 8.86 15.69
C GLY A 55 46.27 9.58 14.90
N SER A 56 46.40 9.31 13.60
CA SER A 56 47.64 9.56 12.84
C SER A 56 47.71 10.94 12.15
N ASN A 57 48.84 11.62 12.38
CA ASN A 57 49.34 12.93 11.92
C ASN A 57 49.31 13.28 10.41
N LYS A 58 48.66 12.52 9.52
CA LYS A 58 48.74 12.78 8.05
C LYS A 58 47.50 13.39 7.41
N ARG A 59 46.30 13.08 7.90
CA ARG A 59 45.04 13.72 7.51
C ARG A 59 44.12 13.69 8.71
N SER A 60 43.95 14.82 9.37
CA SER A 60 42.93 14.93 10.41
C SER A 60 41.56 14.72 9.78
N TRP A 61 40.62 14.10 10.49
CA TRP A 61 39.23 14.04 10.05
C TRP A 61 38.66 15.45 9.84
N GLN A 62 39.22 16.44 10.53
CA GLN A 62 38.94 17.87 10.41
C GLN A 62 39.32 18.50 9.05
N GLU A 63 39.97 17.77 8.14
CA GLU A 63 40.29 18.27 6.80
C GLU A 63 39.16 18.00 5.81
N ASP A 64 38.81 18.99 4.98
CA ASP A 64 37.80 18.83 3.89
C ASP A 64 38.11 17.63 2.97
N LYS A 65 39.40 17.32 2.77
CA LYS A 65 39.85 16.27 1.84
C LYS A 65 39.99 14.89 2.52
N PHE A 66 39.48 14.74 3.74
CA PHE A 66 39.58 13.50 4.51
C PHE A 66 38.91 12.31 3.78
N LEU A 67 37.67 12.49 3.30
CA LEU A 67 36.96 11.52 2.46
C LEU A 67 37.36 11.59 0.96
N GLY A 68 38.47 12.26 0.63
CA GLY A 68 38.95 12.43 -0.74
C GLY A 68 38.20 13.51 -1.53
N LYS A 69 38.49 13.64 -2.83
CA LYS A 69 37.88 14.63 -3.74
C LYS A 69 36.70 14.06 -4.55
N GLY A 70 36.09 12.98 -4.06
CA GLY A 70 35.03 12.26 -4.75
C GLY A 70 33.64 12.84 -4.46
N THR A 71 32.61 12.02 -4.66
CA THR A 71 31.21 12.37 -4.38
C THR A 71 30.95 12.74 -2.91
N LEU A 72 31.75 12.19 -1.98
CA LEU A 72 31.63 12.49 -0.54
C LEU A 72 32.29 13.81 -0.12
N PHE A 73 33.10 14.44 -0.98
CA PHE A 73 33.79 15.69 -0.66
C PHE A 73 32.84 16.84 -0.27
N PRO A 74 31.82 17.21 -1.08
CA PRO A 74 30.92 18.31 -0.75
C PRO A 74 30.17 18.05 0.57
N HIS A 75 29.65 16.83 0.76
CA HIS A 75 28.93 16.45 1.97
C HIS A 75 29.82 16.47 3.22
N TRP A 76 31.09 16.06 3.09
CA TRP A 76 32.05 16.14 4.18
C TRP A 76 32.42 17.58 4.54
N SER A 77 32.61 18.43 3.53
CA SER A 77 32.92 19.85 3.75
C SER A 77 31.75 20.58 4.41
N GLU A 78 30.51 20.24 4.01
CA GLU A 78 29.30 20.77 4.65
C GLU A 78 29.15 20.33 6.11
N TYR A 79 29.42 19.04 6.39
CA TYR A 79 29.48 18.53 7.76
C TYR A 79 30.52 19.29 8.60
N LEU A 80 31.75 19.45 8.10
CA LEU A 80 32.80 20.17 8.80
C LEU A 80 32.44 21.64 9.02
N ASN A 81 31.87 22.32 8.03
CA ASN A 81 31.46 23.71 8.16
C ASN A 81 30.45 23.88 9.31
N ASN A 82 29.42 23.03 9.35
CA ASN A 82 28.42 23.08 10.44
C ASN A 82 29.01 22.69 11.79
N LEU A 83 29.95 21.76 11.83
CA LEU A 83 30.64 21.37 13.06
C LEU A 83 31.51 22.49 13.63
N PHE A 84 32.28 23.19 12.79
CA PHE A 84 33.15 24.29 13.23
C PHE A 84 32.40 25.59 13.52
N PHE A 85 31.27 25.83 12.85
CA PHE A 85 30.41 26.98 13.14
C PHE A 85 29.70 26.84 14.49
N ALA A 86 29.39 25.60 14.88
CA ALA A 86 28.84 25.27 16.20
C ALA A 86 29.86 25.53 17.32
N ASP A 87 31.10 25.03 17.20
CA ASP A 87 32.10 25.05 18.29
C ASP A 87 32.50 26.46 18.80
N GLY A 88 32.16 27.53 18.05
CA GLY A 88 32.43 28.92 18.46
C GLY A 88 31.31 29.64 19.21
N VAL A 89 30.04 29.20 19.10
CA VAL A 89 28.86 29.95 19.61
C VAL A 89 27.71 29.05 20.08
N TYR A 90 27.55 27.85 19.52
CA TYR A 90 26.41 26.97 19.79
C TYR A 90 26.88 25.53 19.94
N HIS A 91 26.72 24.91 21.10
CA HIS A 91 27.11 23.51 21.38
C HIS A 91 26.33 22.44 20.56
N ASN A 92 26.14 22.64 19.26
CA ASN A 92 25.28 21.90 18.36
C ASN A 92 26.10 21.23 17.24
N ALA A 93 26.88 20.21 17.58
CA ALA A 93 27.50 19.37 16.57
C ALA A 93 26.44 18.55 15.84
N SER A 94 26.15 18.88 14.57
CA SER A 94 25.28 18.10 13.69
C SER A 94 25.80 16.66 13.55
N ASN A 95 24.91 15.69 13.39
CA ASN A 95 25.31 14.29 13.29
C ASN A 95 25.98 14.03 11.94
N VAL A 96 27.05 13.22 11.92
CA VAL A 96 27.74 12.85 10.69
C VAL A 96 26.83 12.06 9.73
N GLU A 97 25.87 11.33 10.29
CA GLU A 97 24.88 10.53 9.56
C GLU A 97 23.95 11.39 8.69
N ASP A 98 23.75 12.66 9.03
CA ASP A 98 22.90 13.56 8.24
C ASP A 98 23.53 13.90 6.88
N TYR A 99 24.88 13.88 6.82
CA TYR A 99 25.64 14.27 5.63
C TYR A 99 26.23 13.07 4.89
N ILE A 100 26.75 12.09 5.63
CA ILE A 100 27.34 10.88 5.08
C ILE A 100 26.43 9.72 5.46
N ASN A 101 25.56 9.32 4.54
CA ASN A 101 24.53 8.27 4.70
C ASN A 101 24.48 7.32 3.50
N GLU A 102 23.58 6.35 3.55
CA GLU A 102 23.39 5.38 2.47
C GLU A 102 23.05 6.05 1.14
N GLU A 103 22.29 7.14 1.14
CA GLU A 103 21.94 7.87 -0.07
C GLU A 103 23.17 8.48 -0.74
N THR A 104 23.99 9.18 0.03
CA THR A 104 25.20 9.86 -0.47
C THR A 104 26.36 8.90 -0.77
N ALA A 105 26.46 7.78 -0.04
CA ALA A 105 27.57 6.83 -0.15
C ALA A 105 27.28 5.60 -1.03
N ILE A 106 26.02 5.18 -1.14
CA ILE A 106 25.62 3.92 -1.79
C ILE A 106 24.65 4.19 -2.95
N TYR A 107 23.44 4.71 -2.68
CA TYR A 107 22.38 4.75 -3.67
C TYR A 107 22.62 5.79 -4.78
N GLY A 108 23.06 7.00 -4.42
CA GLY A 108 23.40 8.06 -5.38
C GLY A 108 24.55 7.64 -6.31
N PRO A 109 25.74 7.29 -5.78
CA PRO A 109 26.88 6.84 -6.58
C PRO A 109 26.63 5.53 -7.34
N GLY A 110 25.86 4.62 -6.75
CA GLY A 110 25.50 3.33 -7.33
C GLY A 110 24.37 3.39 -8.35
N ARG A 111 23.69 4.54 -8.48
CA ARG A 111 22.49 4.71 -9.33
C ARG A 111 21.49 3.57 -9.08
N SER A 112 20.99 3.48 -7.85
CA SER A 112 20.10 2.40 -7.36
C SER A 112 19.03 1.97 -8.38
N SER A 113 18.30 2.92 -8.96
CA SER A 113 17.25 2.61 -9.95
C SER A 113 17.76 1.91 -11.21
N PHE A 114 18.96 2.26 -11.69
CA PHE A 114 19.56 1.57 -12.84
C PHE A 114 20.08 0.19 -12.43
N ALA A 115 20.69 0.06 -11.24
CA ALA A 115 21.16 -1.22 -10.71
C ALA A 115 20.01 -2.23 -10.53
N GLU A 116 18.86 -1.78 -10.03
CA GLU A 116 17.65 -2.61 -9.85
C GLU A 116 17.05 -3.09 -11.17
N ALA A 117 17.18 -2.31 -12.25
CA ALA A 117 16.67 -2.66 -13.57
C ALA A 117 17.54 -3.67 -14.34
N ILE A 118 18.83 -3.78 -14.04
CA ILE A 118 19.76 -4.63 -14.81
C ILE A 118 19.39 -6.13 -14.75
N PRO A 119 19.11 -6.72 -13.57
CA PRO A 119 18.71 -8.12 -13.49
C PRO A 119 17.48 -8.45 -14.35
N SER A 120 16.46 -7.61 -14.34
CA SER A 120 15.24 -7.83 -15.11
C SER A 120 15.51 -7.70 -16.61
N LEU A 121 16.29 -6.69 -17.02
CA LEU A 121 16.71 -6.50 -18.41
C LEU A 121 17.54 -7.68 -18.95
N CYS A 122 18.44 -8.26 -18.15
CA CYS A 122 19.20 -9.47 -18.52
C CYS A 122 18.27 -10.67 -18.83
N VAL A 123 17.24 -10.89 -18.00
CA VAL A 123 16.25 -11.96 -18.23
C VAL A 123 15.41 -11.67 -19.46
N SER A 124 14.91 -10.44 -19.62
CA SER A 124 14.11 -10.05 -20.78
C SER A 124 14.90 -10.18 -22.10
N LEU A 125 16.19 -9.81 -22.10
CA LEU A 125 17.07 -10.02 -23.26
C LEU A 125 17.32 -11.51 -23.53
N GLY A 126 17.47 -12.33 -22.49
CA GLY A 126 17.58 -13.79 -22.63
C GLY A 126 16.32 -14.43 -23.22
N PHE A 127 15.14 -13.96 -22.80
CA PHE A 127 13.86 -14.37 -23.37
C PHE A 127 13.72 -13.93 -24.84
N LEU A 128 14.06 -12.69 -25.15
CA LEU A 128 14.06 -12.18 -26.54
C LEU A 128 15.01 -12.99 -27.43
N GLY A 129 16.21 -13.33 -26.94
CA GLY A 129 17.16 -14.20 -27.65
C GLY A 129 16.58 -15.57 -27.95
N THR A 130 15.81 -16.14 -27.03
CA THR A 130 15.12 -17.43 -27.24
C THR A 130 14.12 -17.33 -28.39
N LEU A 131 13.29 -16.29 -28.40
CA LEU A 131 12.30 -16.09 -29.47
C LEU A 131 12.96 -15.91 -30.84
N ILE A 132 14.05 -15.16 -30.89
CA ILE A 132 14.81 -14.96 -32.13
C ILE A 132 15.45 -16.27 -32.60
N GLY A 133 16.11 -17.02 -31.70
CA GLY A 133 16.76 -18.29 -32.06
C GLY A 133 15.77 -19.36 -32.53
N LEU A 134 14.58 -19.43 -31.93
CA LEU A 134 13.50 -20.31 -32.39
C LEU A 134 12.90 -19.87 -33.73
N SER A 135 12.66 -18.57 -33.91
CA SER A 135 12.14 -18.00 -35.16
C SER A 135 13.07 -18.30 -36.33
N ILE A 136 14.37 -18.11 -36.14
CA ILE A 136 15.41 -18.44 -37.13
C ILE A 136 15.43 -19.95 -37.40
N GLY A 137 15.47 -20.77 -36.34
CA GLY A 137 15.49 -22.24 -36.47
C GLY A 137 14.28 -22.83 -37.21
N LEU A 138 13.12 -22.16 -37.14
CA LEU A 138 11.89 -22.55 -37.83
C LEU A 138 11.74 -21.96 -39.23
N SER A 139 12.47 -20.90 -39.57
CA SER A 139 12.32 -20.17 -40.84
C SER A 139 12.64 -21.00 -42.09
N GLY A 140 13.39 -22.08 -41.95
CA GLY A 140 13.77 -23.01 -43.02
C GLY A 140 12.99 -24.34 -43.05
N PHE A 141 12.02 -24.54 -42.17
CA PHE A 141 11.36 -25.84 -42.00
C PHE A 141 10.42 -26.17 -43.17
N LYS A 142 10.70 -27.25 -43.91
CA LYS A 142 9.89 -27.71 -45.05
C LYS A 142 9.46 -29.18 -44.87
N MET A 143 8.15 -29.41 -44.93
CA MET A 143 7.50 -30.74 -44.87
C MET A 143 7.15 -31.28 -46.28
N THR A 144 7.99 -31.04 -47.28
CA THR A 144 7.69 -31.45 -48.67
C THR A 144 8.14 -32.87 -49.00
N ASP A 145 9.25 -33.35 -48.44
CA ASP A 145 9.78 -34.72 -48.67
C ASP A 145 10.66 -35.17 -47.48
N THR A 146 10.91 -36.49 -47.35
CA THR A 146 11.71 -37.07 -46.26
C THR A 146 13.13 -36.47 -46.15
N GLU A 147 13.76 -36.18 -47.29
CA GLU A 147 15.07 -35.50 -47.33
C GLU A 147 14.99 -34.05 -46.87
N ALA A 148 13.92 -33.32 -47.25
CA ALA A 148 13.70 -31.94 -46.83
C ALA A 148 13.42 -31.84 -45.31
N VAL A 149 12.74 -32.83 -44.74
CA VAL A 149 12.54 -32.95 -43.28
C VAL A 149 13.86 -33.20 -42.57
N GLN A 150 14.70 -34.11 -43.08
CA GLN A 150 16.02 -34.38 -42.50
C GLN A 150 16.92 -33.15 -42.54
N GLN A 151 16.92 -32.40 -43.64
CA GLN A 151 17.66 -31.14 -43.77
C GLN A 151 17.14 -30.05 -42.83
N SER A 152 15.81 -29.97 -42.65
CA SER A 152 15.18 -29.04 -41.70
C SER A 152 15.54 -29.34 -40.25
N ILE A 153 15.70 -30.61 -39.86
CA ILE A 153 16.14 -31.02 -38.52
C ILE A 153 17.59 -30.56 -38.26
N VAL A 154 18.46 -30.64 -39.28
CA VAL A 154 19.87 -30.24 -39.16
C VAL A 154 20.02 -28.72 -38.92
N THR A 155 19.14 -27.89 -39.47
CA THR A 155 19.11 -26.43 -39.22
C THR A 155 18.37 -26.05 -37.94
N LEU A 156 17.33 -26.80 -37.56
CA LEU A 156 16.52 -26.51 -36.37
C LEU A 156 17.30 -26.74 -35.06
N ILE A 157 18.05 -27.85 -34.96
CA ILE A 157 18.76 -28.23 -33.73
C ILE A 157 19.76 -27.15 -33.26
N PRO A 158 20.62 -26.59 -34.14
CA PRO A 158 21.49 -25.47 -33.78
C PRO A 158 20.71 -24.22 -33.31
N GLY A 159 19.65 -23.82 -34.03
CA GLY A 159 18.83 -22.65 -33.65
C GLY A 159 18.19 -22.80 -32.28
N MET A 160 17.64 -23.98 -31.99
CA MET A 160 17.12 -24.33 -30.65
C MET A 160 18.22 -24.28 -29.58
N ARG A 161 19.41 -24.83 -29.85
CA ARG A 161 20.54 -24.78 -28.92
C ARG A 161 20.93 -23.34 -28.58
N TYR A 162 21.01 -22.45 -29.56
CA TYR A 162 21.30 -21.03 -29.33
C TYR A 162 20.21 -20.37 -28.49
N ALA A 163 18.94 -20.61 -28.81
CA ALA A 163 17.80 -20.09 -28.05
C ALA A 163 17.84 -20.50 -26.56
N PHE A 164 18.15 -21.76 -26.26
CA PHE A 164 18.30 -22.21 -24.87
C PHE A 164 19.50 -21.55 -24.18
N MET A 165 20.63 -21.44 -24.87
CA MET A 165 21.83 -20.84 -24.29
C MET A 165 21.68 -19.34 -24.03
N THR A 166 20.96 -18.58 -24.86
CA THR A 166 20.67 -17.15 -24.60
C THR A 166 19.84 -16.97 -23.33
N SER A 167 18.86 -17.85 -23.11
CA SER A 167 18.04 -17.85 -21.88
C SER A 167 18.89 -18.12 -20.63
N ILE A 168 19.73 -19.17 -20.69
CA ILE A 168 20.62 -19.53 -19.57
C ILE A 168 21.57 -18.38 -19.23
N VAL A 169 22.19 -17.75 -20.23
CA VAL A 169 23.09 -16.62 -20.01
C VAL A 169 22.35 -15.43 -19.40
N GLY A 170 21.14 -15.10 -19.86
CA GLY A 170 20.32 -14.03 -19.29
C GLY A 170 19.98 -14.26 -17.81
N VAL A 171 19.54 -15.47 -17.46
CA VAL A 171 19.21 -15.85 -16.07
C VAL A 171 20.46 -15.85 -15.19
N VAL A 172 21.56 -16.46 -15.64
CA VAL A 172 22.82 -16.51 -14.89
C VAL A 172 23.35 -15.10 -14.66
N ALA A 173 23.38 -14.24 -15.69
CA ALA A 173 23.82 -12.86 -15.57
C ALA A 173 22.94 -12.07 -14.58
N SER A 174 21.62 -12.29 -14.60
CA SER A 174 20.66 -11.66 -13.68
C SER A 174 20.92 -12.04 -12.22
N ILE A 175 21.04 -13.34 -11.93
CA ILE A 175 21.33 -13.85 -10.58
C ILE A 175 22.68 -13.31 -10.11
N LEU A 176 23.71 -13.40 -10.96
CA LEU A 176 25.07 -13.03 -10.61
C LEU A 176 25.18 -11.52 -10.35
N PHE A 177 24.50 -10.69 -11.15
CA PHE A 177 24.42 -9.25 -10.90
C PHE A 177 23.71 -8.92 -9.59
N THR A 178 22.60 -9.61 -9.31
CA THR A 178 21.82 -9.41 -8.07
C THR A 178 22.65 -9.75 -6.83
N LEU A 179 23.38 -10.87 -6.85
CA LEU A 179 24.27 -11.28 -5.77
C LEU A 179 25.41 -10.28 -5.56
N ILE A 180 26.07 -9.82 -6.64
CA ILE A 180 27.13 -8.81 -6.57
C ILE A 180 26.59 -7.51 -5.97
N THR A 181 25.42 -7.05 -6.42
CA THR A 181 24.80 -5.80 -5.93
C THR A 181 24.50 -5.92 -4.44
N ARG A 182 23.80 -6.98 -4.03
CA ARG A 182 23.40 -7.19 -2.63
C ARG A 182 24.60 -7.33 -1.69
N PHE A 183 25.64 -8.07 -2.11
CA PHE A 183 26.87 -8.20 -1.33
C PHE A 183 27.64 -6.87 -1.24
N THR A 184 27.72 -6.12 -2.33
CA THR A 184 28.43 -4.84 -2.36
C THR A 184 27.74 -3.80 -1.50
N TYR A 185 26.41 -3.68 -1.62
CA TYR A 185 25.62 -2.68 -0.90
C TYR A 185 25.59 -3.00 0.59
N GLY A 186 25.27 -4.25 0.98
CA GLY A 186 25.30 -4.64 2.39
C GLY A 186 26.69 -4.52 3.02
N SER A 187 27.76 -4.76 2.27
CA SER A 187 29.12 -4.53 2.78
C SER A 187 29.46 -3.04 2.90
N ALA A 188 28.93 -2.19 2.03
CA ALA A 188 29.11 -0.73 2.11
C ALA A 188 28.32 -0.16 3.30
N GLU A 189 27.09 -0.61 3.51
CA GLU A 189 26.23 -0.26 4.65
C GLU A 189 26.91 -0.61 5.98
N HIS A 190 27.40 -1.84 6.14
CA HIS A 190 28.15 -2.21 7.35
C HIS A 190 29.42 -1.36 7.53
N THR A 191 30.13 -1.04 6.45
CA THR A 191 31.32 -0.16 6.53
C THR A 191 30.93 1.26 6.93
N LEU A 192 29.74 1.73 6.55
CA LEU A 192 29.21 3.03 6.91
C LEU A 192 28.82 3.08 8.40
N THR A 193 28.16 2.04 8.92
CA THR A 193 27.89 1.89 10.35
C THR A 193 29.17 1.84 11.18
N ASP A 194 30.19 1.09 10.72
CA ASP A 194 31.51 1.06 11.36
C ASP A 194 32.19 2.44 11.37
N PHE A 195 31.90 3.27 10.37
CA PHE A 195 32.40 4.63 10.28
C PHE A 195 31.75 5.55 11.31
N TYR A 196 30.42 5.48 11.49
CA TYR A 196 29.74 6.24 12.53
C TYR A 196 30.26 5.85 13.92
N GLY A 197 30.41 4.54 14.18
CA GLY A 197 30.98 4.05 15.42
C GLY A 197 32.42 4.52 15.64
N ALA A 198 33.23 4.62 14.58
CA ALA A 198 34.58 5.15 14.68
C ALA A 198 34.58 6.68 14.96
N MET A 199 33.71 7.44 14.31
CA MET A 199 33.55 8.88 14.55
C MET A 199 33.10 9.16 15.98
N SER A 200 32.02 8.53 16.45
CA SER A 200 31.51 8.71 17.81
C SER A 200 32.55 8.35 18.88
N ARG A 201 33.26 7.23 18.72
CA ARG A 201 34.17 6.71 19.75
C ARG A 201 35.55 7.39 19.79
N TYR A 202 36.07 7.84 18.65
CA TYR A 202 37.46 8.32 18.55
C TYR A 202 37.59 9.78 18.12
N ALA A 203 36.58 10.36 17.45
CA ALA A 203 36.62 11.78 17.07
C ALA A 203 36.07 12.71 18.16
N GLY A 204 35.45 12.17 19.23
CA GLY A 204 35.03 12.95 20.40
C GLY A 204 33.82 13.87 20.16
N VAL A 205 33.20 13.79 18.99
CA VAL A 205 31.98 14.54 18.65
C VAL A 205 30.78 13.81 19.26
N LEU A 206 30.47 14.09 20.54
CA LEU A 206 29.17 13.74 21.10
C LEU A 206 28.15 14.77 20.58
N SER A 207 27.25 14.32 19.70
CA SER A 207 26.04 15.07 19.37
C SER A 207 25.22 15.28 20.64
N VAL A 208 24.97 16.53 21.02
CA VAL A 208 24.12 16.87 22.16
C VAL A 208 22.66 16.61 21.78
N ASP A 209 21.96 15.83 22.60
CA ASP A 209 20.54 15.51 22.44
C ASP A 209 19.69 16.80 22.28
N PRO A 210 18.71 16.84 21.36
CA PRO A 210 17.92 18.04 21.07
C PRO A 210 17.24 18.67 22.30
N MET A 211 16.92 17.88 23.33
CA MET A 211 16.30 18.39 24.57
C MET A 211 17.26 19.23 25.42
N THR A 212 18.56 18.89 25.39
CA THR A 212 19.59 19.62 26.14
C THR A 212 19.88 20.98 25.48
N GLN A 213 19.69 21.08 24.15
CA GLN A 213 19.85 22.35 23.42
C GLN A 213 18.81 23.39 23.86
N ILE A 214 17.53 22.99 23.97
CA ILE A 214 16.44 23.91 24.36
C ILE A 214 16.70 24.49 25.76
N ALA A 215 17.22 23.68 26.69
CA ALA A 215 17.55 24.12 28.04
C ALA A 215 18.68 25.17 28.07
N ILE A 216 19.74 24.99 27.26
CA ILE A 216 20.85 25.94 27.17
C ILE A 216 20.37 27.28 26.59
N TYR A 217 19.56 27.26 25.53
CA TYR A 217 18.99 28.48 24.92
C TYR A 217 18.09 29.27 25.89
N GLN A 218 17.32 28.60 26.74
CA GLN A 218 16.49 29.27 27.76
C GLN A 218 17.33 29.95 28.84
N GLN A 219 18.45 29.34 29.24
CA GLN A 219 19.33 29.88 30.25
C GLN A 219 20.06 31.15 29.78
N GLU A 220 20.53 31.17 28.52
CA GLU A 220 21.16 32.35 27.92
C GLU A 220 20.19 33.52 27.74
N GLN A 221 18.96 33.26 27.28
CA GLN A 221 17.94 34.32 27.18
C GLN A 221 17.62 34.95 28.54
N THR A 222 17.53 34.13 29.59
CA THR A 222 17.27 34.62 30.94
C THR A 222 18.43 35.47 31.47
N ALA A 223 19.67 35.06 31.22
CA ALA A 223 20.86 35.81 31.62
C ALA A 223 20.94 37.18 30.90
N LEU A 224 20.66 37.22 29.59
CA LEU A 224 20.71 38.45 28.80
C LEU A 224 19.66 39.48 29.25
N ILE A 225 18.45 39.01 29.58
CA ILE A 225 17.37 39.85 30.14
C ILE A 225 17.77 40.41 31.50
N GLN A 226 18.46 39.62 32.33
CA GLN A 226 18.90 40.05 33.66
C GLN A 226 20.01 41.10 33.60
N THR A 227 20.95 40.98 32.66
CA THR A 227 22.00 41.99 32.43
C THR A 227 21.43 43.29 31.86
N MET A 228 20.51 43.23 30.88
CA MET A 228 19.84 44.43 30.36
C MET A 228 19.03 45.17 31.44
N SER A 229 18.37 44.43 32.34
CA SER A 229 17.63 45.00 33.46
C SER A 229 18.53 45.72 34.47
N GLN A 230 19.75 45.23 34.70
CA GLN A 230 20.72 45.88 35.58
C GLN A 230 21.31 47.17 34.98
N ASP A 231 21.64 47.18 33.68
CA ASP A 231 22.23 48.37 33.02
C ASP A 231 21.24 49.54 32.87
N LEU A 232 19.96 49.23 32.69
CA LEU A 232 18.88 50.23 32.57
C LEU A 232 18.58 50.95 33.90
N ASN A 233 18.86 50.32 35.05
CA ASN A 233 18.46 50.84 36.35
C ASN A 233 19.47 51.82 36.99
N GLY A 234 20.67 51.96 36.43
CA GLY A 234 21.73 52.81 37.01
C GLY A 234 22.30 53.88 36.07
N SER A 235 22.61 53.54 34.82
CA SER A 235 23.44 54.41 33.97
C SER A 235 22.68 55.44 33.15
N PHE A 236 21.38 55.22 32.91
CA PHE A 236 20.57 56.07 32.04
C PHE A 236 20.11 57.36 32.73
N THR A 237 19.73 57.26 34.01
CA THR A 237 19.22 58.40 34.80
C THR A 237 20.32 59.41 35.11
N ASP A 238 21.52 58.94 35.47
CA ASP A 238 22.65 59.82 35.81
C ASP A 238 23.12 60.64 34.59
N ARG A 239 23.13 60.03 33.39
CA ARG A 239 23.52 60.70 32.15
C ARG A 239 22.51 61.77 31.71
N LEU A 240 21.22 61.61 32.03
CA LEU A 240 20.20 62.63 31.74
C LEU A 240 20.30 63.83 32.69
N GLY A 241 20.62 63.60 33.96
CA GLY A 241 20.86 64.67 34.93
C GLY A 241 22.05 65.55 34.54
N GLU A 242 23.16 64.94 34.12
CA GLU A 242 24.39 65.63 33.74
C GLU A 242 24.20 66.52 32.49
N ILE A 243 23.38 66.11 31.52
CA ILE A 243 23.09 66.91 30.33
C ILE A 243 22.29 68.18 30.66
N ILE A 244 21.32 68.07 31.57
CA ILE A 244 20.46 69.21 31.95
C ILE A 244 21.27 70.25 32.74
N GLU A 245 22.14 69.82 33.65
CA GLU A 245 22.97 70.72 34.46
C GLU A 245 24.00 71.47 33.61
N ASN A 246 24.61 70.80 32.62
CA ASN A 246 25.61 71.39 31.72
C ASN A 246 25.03 72.45 30.75
N VAL A 247 23.73 72.41 30.46
CA VAL A 247 23.08 73.37 29.53
C VAL A 247 22.51 74.59 30.26
N ALA A 248 22.07 74.45 31.51
CA ALA A 248 21.43 75.54 32.25
C ALA A 248 22.42 76.61 32.76
N SER A 249 23.62 76.18 33.20
CA SER A 249 24.60 77.07 33.84
C SER A 249 25.13 78.21 32.93
N PRO A 250 25.52 77.97 31.67
CA PRO A 250 26.07 79.02 30.79
C PRO A 250 25.05 80.11 30.41
N ILE A 251 23.76 79.76 30.35
CA ILE A 251 22.69 80.69 29.99
C ILE A 251 22.43 81.70 31.11
N GLN A 252 22.51 81.23 32.36
CA GLN A 252 22.31 82.07 33.54
C GLN A 252 23.45 83.09 33.71
N GLU A 253 24.70 82.65 33.47
CA GLU A 253 25.89 83.51 33.54
C GLU A 253 25.92 84.58 32.43
N SER A 254 25.42 84.25 31.24
CA SER A 254 25.33 85.18 30.11
C SER A 254 24.30 86.30 30.35
N LEU A 255 23.17 85.98 30.99
CA LEU A 255 22.14 86.95 31.36
C LEU A 255 22.60 87.92 32.46
N ASP A 256 23.34 87.43 33.45
CA ASP A 256 23.84 88.26 34.56
C ASP A 256 24.93 89.25 34.10
N ASN A 257 25.80 88.82 33.18
CA ASN A 257 26.79 89.70 32.55
C ASN A 257 26.15 90.79 31.66
N PHE A 258 25.08 90.47 30.94
CA PHE A 258 24.40 91.41 30.06
C PHE A 258 23.72 92.56 30.82
N VAL A 259 23.08 92.26 31.95
CA VAL A 259 22.40 93.27 32.79
C VAL A 259 23.40 94.18 33.50
N THR A 260 24.54 93.63 33.95
CA THR A 260 25.52 94.37 34.75
C THR A 260 26.36 95.35 33.90
N VAL A 261 26.79 94.95 32.70
CA VAL A 261 27.66 95.77 31.84
C VAL A 261 26.89 96.88 31.12
N THR A 262 25.66 96.60 30.69
CA THR A 262 24.87 97.52 29.84
C THR A 262 24.29 98.70 30.64
N THR A 263 23.86 98.45 31.88
CA THR A 263 23.15 99.46 32.70
C THR A 263 24.12 100.47 33.33
N GLN A 264 25.33 100.05 33.73
CA GLN A 264 26.30 100.94 34.37
C GLN A 264 27.08 101.82 33.38
N GLN A 265 27.32 101.37 32.15
CA GLN A 265 28.05 102.17 31.16
C GLN A 265 27.20 103.28 30.54
N GLN A 266 25.89 103.08 30.39
CA GLN A 266 24.99 104.07 29.80
C GLN A 266 24.75 105.28 30.72
N VAL A 267 24.70 105.08 32.04
CA VAL A 267 24.50 106.18 33.02
C VAL A 267 25.74 107.09 33.13
N ARG A 268 26.97 106.54 33.02
CA ARG A 268 28.21 107.36 33.07
C ARG A 268 28.48 108.15 31.78
N MET A 269 27.92 107.72 30.65
CA MET A 269 28.09 108.40 29.37
C MET A 269 27.25 109.69 29.29
N LEU A 270 26.03 109.66 29.82
CA LEU A 270 25.13 110.82 29.85
C LEU A 270 25.69 111.98 30.70
N ASP A 271 26.35 111.66 31.82
CA ASP A 271 26.89 112.66 32.75
C ASP A 271 28.13 113.40 32.18
N LYS A 272 28.96 112.71 31.38
CA LYS A 272 30.16 113.30 30.74
C LYS A 272 29.86 114.11 29.47
N VAL A 273 28.79 113.76 28.74
CA VAL A 273 28.37 114.48 27.52
C VAL A 273 27.72 115.82 27.87
N ALA A 274 26.91 115.87 28.93
CA ALA A 274 26.25 117.10 29.37
C ALA A 274 27.26 118.18 29.84
N SER A 275 28.30 117.80 30.61
CA SER A 275 29.28 118.77 31.12
C SER A 275 30.21 119.34 30.04
N ARG A 276 30.55 118.59 29.00
CA ARG A 276 31.45 119.09 27.93
C ARG A 276 30.74 119.88 26.84
N PHE A 277 29.41 119.77 26.74
CA PHE A 277 28.60 120.46 25.74
C PHE A 277 28.43 121.96 26.05
N VAL A 278 28.43 122.35 27.32
CA VAL A 278 28.22 123.74 27.74
C VAL A 278 29.50 124.60 27.58
N ASP A 279 30.69 124.03 27.78
CA ASP A 279 31.95 124.80 27.80
C ASP A 279 32.59 125.04 26.41
N ARG A 280 32.19 124.30 25.37
CA ARG A 280 32.85 124.34 24.04
C ARG A 280 32.03 125.01 22.94
N LEU A 281 30.80 125.41 23.24
CA LEU A 281 29.85 125.96 22.27
C LEU A 281 30.18 127.40 21.83
N ASP A 282 30.98 128.14 22.60
CA ASP A 282 31.30 129.55 22.29
C ASP A 282 32.51 129.72 21.36
N GLU A 283 33.37 128.69 21.21
CA GLU A 283 34.68 128.83 20.53
C GLU A 283 34.74 128.20 19.12
N VAL A 284 33.79 127.35 18.73
CA VAL A 284 33.97 126.40 17.60
C VAL A 284 33.04 126.64 16.40
N MET A 285 32.26 127.72 16.41
CA MET A 285 31.19 128.03 15.45
C MET A 285 31.64 128.48 14.04
N ASN A 286 32.75 127.97 13.49
CA ASN A 286 33.08 128.23 12.08
C ASN A 286 33.86 127.12 11.35
N GLY A 287 33.35 125.88 11.38
CA GLY A 287 33.87 124.79 10.54
C GLY A 287 33.32 123.38 10.83
N GLN A 288 32.75 123.15 12.01
CA GLN A 288 32.28 121.82 12.43
C GLN A 288 30.97 121.36 11.78
N PHE A 289 30.10 122.26 11.29
CA PHE A 289 28.80 121.85 10.74
C PHE A 289 28.91 120.94 9.50
N LYS A 290 29.94 121.11 8.66
CA LYS A 290 30.18 120.22 7.52
C LYS A 290 30.65 118.83 7.97
N ASN A 291 31.52 118.75 8.96
CA ASN A 291 31.96 117.46 9.52
C ASN A 291 30.83 116.77 10.31
N LEU A 292 30.01 117.54 11.02
CA LEU A 292 28.84 117.02 11.73
C LEU A 292 27.82 116.44 10.76
N ALA A 293 27.53 117.12 9.64
CA ALA A 293 26.65 116.60 8.60
C ALA A 293 27.20 115.29 7.99
N ALA A 294 28.49 115.24 7.66
CA ALA A 294 29.11 114.04 7.10
C ALA A 294 29.16 112.86 8.08
N VAL A 295 29.39 113.13 9.37
CA VAL A 295 29.35 112.10 10.42
C VAL A 295 27.91 111.63 10.66
N LEU A 296 26.93 112.53 10.71
CA LEU A 296 25.51 112.16 10.85
C LEU A 296 25.02 111.32 9.68
N GLU A 297 25.43 111.63 8.45
CA GLU A 297 25.10 110.86 7.25
C GLU A 297 25.72 109.45 7.32
N LYS A 298 27.02 109.33 7.63
CA LYS A 298 27.68 108.03 7.83
C LYS A 298 27.08 107.24 8.99
N THR A 299 26.72 107.90 10.08
CA THR A 299 26.08 107.25 11.23
C THR A 299 24.68 106.77 10.87
N SER A 300 23.89 107.56 10.13
CA SER A 300 22.57 107.16 9.64
C SER A 300 22.68 105.95 8.70
N GLU A 301 23.64 105.96 7.79
CA GLU A 301 23.90 104.86 6.85
C GLU A 301 24.36 103.58 7.59
N SER A 302 25.23 103.72 8.58
CA SER A 302 25.67 102.62 9.44
C SER A 302 24.54 102.08 10.32
N GLN A 303 23.62 102.94 10.77
CA GLN A 303 22.49 102.56 11.61
C GLN A 303 21.45 101.81 10.79
N ILE A 304 21.16 102.25 9.56
CA ILE A 304 20.27 101.55 8.61
C ILE A 304 20.84 100.16 8.29
N ASN A 305 22.16 100.06 8.03
CA ASN A 305 22.80 98.76 7.81
C ASN A 305 22.78 97.86 9.06
N ALA A 306 23.02 98.41 10.24
CA ALA A 306 22.94 97.65 11.49
C ALA A 306 21.52 97.12 11.74
N THR A 307 20.49 97.95 11.52
CA THR A 307 19.08 97.53 11.64
C THR A 307 18.73 96.45 10.62
N ARG A 308 19.22 96.55 9.38
CA ARG A 308 19.00 95.51 8.36
C ARG A 308 19.62 94.17 8.76
N VAL A 309 20.86 94.16 9.24
CA VAL A 309 21.55 92.94 9.70
C VAL A 309 20.84 92.33 10.91
N VAL A 310 20.33 93.14 11.83
CA VAL A 310 19.52 92.66 12.97
C VAL A 310 18.19 92.06 12.51
N SER A 311 17.51 92.67 11.52
CA SER A 311 16.30 92.11 10.93
C SER A 311 16.55 90.78 10.22
N GLU A 312 17.61 90.66 9.43
CA GLU A 312 18.02 89.41 8.77
C GLU A 312 18.34 88.32 9.80
N GLY A 313 19.07 88.66 10.88
CA GLY A 313 19.37 87.72 11.97
C GLY A 313 18.14 87.26 12.77
N LEU A 314 17.12 88.12 12.91
CA LEU A 314 15.84 87.76 13.54
C LEU A 314 15.03 86.78 12.67
N GLU A 315 15.08 86.94 11.35
CA GLU A 315 14.42 86.04 10.40
C GLU A 315 15.04 84.63 10.41
N ASP A 316 16.38 84.56 10.49
CA ASP A 316 17.10 83.29 10.69
C ASP A 316 16.78 82.64 12.04
N ALA A 317 16.68 83.42 13.11
CA ALA A 317 16.29 82.91 14.43
C ALA A 317 14.86 82.35 14.44
N GLU A 318 13.92 82.98 13.72
CA GLU A 318 12.56 82.45 13.55
C GLU A 318 12.57 81.10 12.81
N SER A 319 13.41 80.96 11.79
CA SER A 319 13.60 79.71 11.04
C SER A 319 14.13 78.59 11.94
N VAL A 320 15.13 78.87 12.79
CA VAL A 320 15.67 77.90 13.76
C VAL A 320 14.61 77.47 14.77
N LEU A 321 13.80 78.39 15.30
CA LEU A 321 12.72 78.08 16.23
C LEU A 321 11.62 77.21 15.57
N LYS A 322 11.27 77.47 14.30
CA LYS A 322 10.36 76.61 13.53
C LYS A 322 10.92 75.20 13.35
N ASN A 323 12.21 75.08 13.05
CA ASN A 323 12.87 73.78 12.90
C ASN A 323 12.94 73.01 14.23
N ALA A 324 13.19 73.69 15.36
CA ALA A 324 13.17 73.09 16.69
C ALA A 324 11.75 72.57 17.06
N ALA A 325 10.71 73.35 16.77
CA ALA A 325 9.32 72.92 16.97
C ALA A 325 8.95 71.74 16.06
N GLN A 326 9.50 71.68 14.84
CA GLN A 326 9.32 70.53 13.94
C GLN A 326 10.02 69.27 14.47
N LEU A 327 11.23 69.41 15.01
CA LEU A 327 11.98 68.31 15.61
C LEU A 327 11.24 67.73 16.82
N GLN A 328 10.67 68.58 17.69
CA GLN A 328 9.87 68.15 18.82
C GLN A 328 8.66 67.29 18.38
N ARG A 329 7.93 67.73 17.35
CA ARG A 329 6.81 66.95 16.77
C ARG A 329 7.25 65.61 16.18
N ASN A 330 8.42 65.56 15.55
CA ASN A 330 8.97 64.32 15.01
C ASN A 330 9.35 63.33 16.13
N ILE A 331 9.91 63.82 17.24
CA ILE A 331 10.24 62.99 18.41
C ILE A 331 8.98 62.42 19.05
N GLU A 332 7.93 63.23 19.23
CA GLU A 332 6.61 62.74 19.71
C GLU A 332 6.04 61.64 18.80
N GLY A 333 6.14 61.82 17.48
CA GLY A 333 5.73 60.79 16.51
C GLY A 333 6.53 59.49 16.59
N MET A 334 7.82 59.58 16.94
CA MET A 334 8.69 58.42 17.12
C MET A 334 8.37 57.66 18.41
N VAL A 335 8.15 58.37 19.52
CA VAL A 335 7.71 57.78 20.80
C VAL A 335 6.40 57.03 20.62
N LYS A 336 5.41 57.63 19.94
CA LYS A 336 4.13 56.98 19.67
C LYS A 336 4.26 55.70 18.82
N LYS A 337 5.19 55.69 17.84
CA LYS A 337 5.48 54.47 17.07
C LYS A 337 6.13 53.38 17.92
N LEU A 338 7.01 53.74 18.85
CA LEU A 338 7.62 52.79 19.78
C LEU A 338 6.58 52.18 20.72
N GLU A 339 5.65 52.98 21.23
CA GLU A 339 4.50 52.48 22.02
C GLU A 339 3.66 51.47 21.22
N ASP A 340 3.34 51.79 19.96
CA ASP A 340 2.63 50.87 19.05
C ASP A 340 3.40 49.56 18.81
N TYR A 341 4.72 49.64 18.65
CA TYR A 341 5.58 48.46 18.48
C TYR A 341 5.62 47.60 19.75
N MET A 342 5.71 48.21 20.93
CA MET A 342 5.66 47.50 22.21
C MET A 342 4.32 46.81 22.42
N GLY A 343 3.21 47.46 22.07
CA GLY A 343 1.88 46.85 22.13
C GLY A 343 1.73 45.63 21.22
N LYS A 344 2.30 45.68 20.00
CA LYS A 344 2.34 44.52 19.09
C LYS A 344 3.20 43.39 19.62
N LEU A 345 4.36 43.70 20.21
CA LEU A 345 5.24 42.71 20.85
C LEU A 345 4.56 42.01 22.02
N GLN A 346 3.88 42.76 22.89
CA GLN A 346 3.13 42.21 24.02
C GLN A 346 1.98 41.31 23.57
N SER A 347 1.29 41.69 22.48
CA SER A 347 0.24 40.88 21.88
C SER A 347 0.80 39.59 21.26
N ALA A 348 1.95 39.66 20.59
CA ALA A 348 2.64 38.49 20.03
C ALA A 348 3.12 37.54 21.12
N GLN A 349 3.65 38.06 22.23
CA GLN A 349 4.06 37.28 23.39
C GLN A 349 2.88 36.56 24.06
N SER A 350 1.75 37.25 24.26
CA SER A 350 0.54 36.63 24.80
C SER A 350 -0.01 35.53 23.88
N SER A 351 0.05 35.72 22.57
CA SER A 351 -0.34 34.67 21.60
C SER A 351 0.62 33.48 21.61
N ALA A 352 1.91 33.69 21.91
CA ALA A 352 2.89 32.62 22.05
C ALA A 352 2.62 31.79 23.32
N ASP A 353 2.24 32.43 24.43
CA ASP A 353 1.84 31.74 25.67
C ASP A 353 0.57 30.89 25.47
N ASP A 354 -0.46 31.39 24.78
CA ASP A 354 -1.66 30.59 24.44
C ASP A 354 -1.29 29.39 23.55
N SER A 355 -0.37 29.62 22.60
CA SER A 355 0.14 28.55 21.73
C SER A 355 0.91 27.49 22.52
N TYR A 356 1.67 27.87 23.54
CA TYR A 356 2.38 26.95 24.42
C TYR A 356 1.43 26.10 25.27
N LEU A 357 0.37 26.70 25.83
CA LEU A 357 -0.67 25.96 26.55
C LEU A 357 -1.40 24.97 25.63
N ARG A 358 -1.68 25.35 24.38
CA ARG A 358 -2.27 24.46 23.37
C ARG A 358 -1.33 23.31 23.00
N ILE A 359 -0.04 23.57 22.83
CA ILE A 359 0.97 22.54 22.52
C ILE A 359 1.09 21.57 23.71
N SER A 360 1.17 22.06 24.94
CA SER A 360 1.20 21.22 26.15
C SER A 360 -0.05 20.34 26.24
N SER A 361 -1.23 20.90 25.99
CA SER A 361 -2.50 20.13 25.94
C SER A 361 -2.52 19.09 24.81
N ASN A 362 -1.93 19.41 23.66
CA ASN A 362 -1.85 18.49 22.53
C ASN A 362 -0.84 17.37 22.76
N VAL A 363 0.26 17.61 23.49
CA VAL A 363 1.23 16.58 23.89
C VAL A 363 0.60 15.58 24.85
N GLU A 364 -0.19 16.05 25.83
CA GLU A 364 -0.97 15.19 26.72
C GLU A 364 -2.01 14.35 25.95
N LYS A 365 -2.69 14.94 24.96
CA LYS A 365 -3.56 14.20 24.03
C LYS A 365 -2.78 13.23 23.14
N MET A 366 -1.53 13.50 22.83
CA MET A 366 -0.69 12.62 22.00
C MET A 366 -0.26 11.36 22.78
N GLU A 367 -0.03 11.47 24.08
CA GLU A 367 0.18 10.30 24.97
C GLU A 367 -1.10 9.45 25.06
N LEU A 368 -2.27 10.09 25.14
CA LEU A 368 -3.57 9.42 25.11
C LEU A 368 -3.84 8.72 23.75
N VAL A 369 -3.52 9.38 22.64
CA VAL A 369 -3.69 8.82 21.29
C VAL A 369 -2.69 7.70 21.04
N SER A 370 -1.46 7.79 21.56
CA SER A 370 -0.45 6.74 21.48
C SER A 370 -0.86 5.49 22.27
N THR A 371 -1.36 5.67 23.50
CA THR A 371 -1.91 4.56 24.29
C THR A 371 -3.15 3.95 23.64
N GLN A 372 -4.02 4.77 23.03
CA GLN A 372 -5.20 4.30 22.31
C GLN A 372 -4.83 3.59 20.99
N GLN A 373 -3.82 4.05 20.26
CA GLN A 373 -3.28 3.37 19.07
C GLN A 373 -2.63 2.04 19.43
N ASN A 374 -1.90 1.95 20.54
CA ASN A 374 -1.31 0.70 21.02
C ASN A 374 -2.40 -0.30 21.44
N ALA A 375 -3.46 0.17 22.10
CA ALA A 375 -4.64 -0.63 22.40
C ALA A 375 -5.37 -1.09 21.12
N TYR A 376 -5.48 -0.22 20.12
CA TYR A 376 -6.08 -0.55 18.82
C TYR A 376 -5.24 -1.59 18.06
N LEU A 377 -3.91 -1.44 18.02
CA LEU A 377 -2.99 -2.42 17.43
C LEU A 377 -3.07 -3.78 18.14
N LYS A 378 -3.17 -3.80 19.47
CA LYS A 378 -3.42 -5.04 20.23
C LYS A 378 -4.77 -5.67 19.85
N SER A 379 -5.82 -4.87 19.75
CA SER A 379 -7.16 -5.36 19.35
C SER A 379 -7.17 -5.91 17.93
N VAL A 380 -6.53 -5.23 16.98
CA VAL A 380 -6.39 -5.69 15.58
C VAL A 380 -5.55 -6.97 15.52
N SER A 381 -4.46 -7.07 16.29
CA SER A 381 -3.64 -8.28 16.35
C SER A 381 -4.39 -9.48 16.93
N ALA A 382 -5.22 -9.25 17.96
CA ALA A 382 -6.09 -10.28 18.53
C ALA A 382 -7.17 -10.70 17.54
N MET A 383 -7.80 -9.75 16.84
CA MET A 383 -8.78 -10.03 15.80
C MET A 383 -8.16 -10.81 14.62
N HIS A 384 -6.92 -10.51 14.24
CA HIS A 384 -6.19 -11.26 13.21
C HIS A 384 -5.86 -12.69 13.66
N ALA A 385 -5.50 -12.88 14.93
CA ALA A 385 -5.29 -14.20 15.51
C ALA A 385 -6.59 -15.02 15.54
N ASP A 386 -7.73 -14.41 15.89
CA ASP A 386 -9.03 -15.08 15.88
C ASP A 386 -9.54 -15.36 14.48
N LEU A 387 -9.34 -14.46 13.51
CA LEU A 387 -9.61 -14.72 12.09
C LEU A 387 -8.77 -15.91 11.58
N SER A 388 -7.50 -15.98 11.93
CA SER A 388 -6.62 -17.09 11.55
C SER A 388 -7.09 -18.42 12.15
N ARG A 389 -7.57 -18.41 13.41
CA ARG A 389 -8.20 -19.59 14.03
C ARG A 389 -9.50 -19.98 13.34
N MET A 390 -10.36 -19.02 13.01
CA MET A 390 -11.61 -19.28 12.28
C MET A 390 -11.34 -19.88 10.91
N VAL A 391 -10.34 -19.36 10.17
CA VAL A 391 -9.92 -19.92 8.89
C VAL A 391 -9.42 -21.36 9.05
N GLY A 392 -8.62 -21.64 10.09
CA GLY A 392 -8.18 -23.00 10.41
C GLY A 392 -9.35 -23.95 10.71
N GLN A 393 -10.30 -23.51 11.54
CA GLN A 393 -11.52 -24.28 11.85
C GLN A 393 -12.40 -24.49 10.62
N MET A 394 -12.46 -23.51 9.72
CA MET A 394 -13.23 -23.61 8.48
C MET A 394 -12.59 -24.63 7.52
N GLN A 395 -11.25 -24.65 7.42
CA GLN A 395 -10.51 -25.65 6.65
C GLN A 395 -10.68 -27.07 7.22
N GLU A 396 -10.66 -27.22 8.54
CA GLU A 396 -10.95 -28.51 9.19
C GLU A 396 -12.41 -28.95 8.96
N GLY A 397 -13.36 -28.00 9.05
CA GLY A 397 -14.77 -28.25 8.76
C GLY A 397 -15.01 -28.66 7.31
N GLU A 398 -14.35 -28.00 6.34
CA GLU A 398 -14.40 -28.35 4.92
C GLU A 398 -13.85 -29.75 4.68
N LYS A 399 -12.72 -30.09 5.30
CA LYS A 399 -12.14 -31.43 5.22
C LYS A 399 -13.07 -32.51 5.80
N ALA A 400 -13.66 -32.25 6.97
CA ALA A 400 -14.61 -33.17 7.59
C ALA A 400 -15.88 -33.35 6.74
N LEU A 401 -16.35 -32.29 6.08
CA LEU A 401 -17.52 -32.34 5.21
C LEU A 401 -17.22 -33.12 3.93
N LEU A 402 -16.03 -32.94 3.33
CA LEU A 402 -15.56 -33.74 2.19
C LEU A 402 -15.41 -35.22 2.54
N GLU A 403 -14.86 -35.55 3.71
CA GLU A 403 -14.78 -36.93 4.19
C GLU A 403 -16.18 -37.55 4.38
N LYS A 404 -17.12 -36.79 4.96
CA LYS A 404 -18.51 -37.24 5.14
C LYS A 404 -19.23 -37.42 3.81
N TYR A 405 -19.00 -36.51 2.86
CA TYR A 405 -19.55 -36.58 1.51
C TYR A 405 -19.03 -37.83 0.78
N ASN A 406 -17.71 -38.05 0.78
CA ASN A 406 -17.10 -39.22 0.17
C ASN A 406 -17.62 -40.53 0.77
N LYS A 407 -17.83 -40.57 2.09
CA LYS A 407 -18.41 -41.75 2.76
C LYS A 407 -19.86 -41.99 2.34
N ILE A 408 -20.70 -40.95 2.34
CA ILE A 408 -22.10 -41.06 1.90
C ILE A 408 -22.19 -41.48 0.44
N THR A 409 -21.35 -40.93 -0.43
CA THR A 409 -21.29 -41.32 -1.85
C THR A 409 -20.85 -42.77 -2.00
N SER A 410 -19.84 -43.22 -1.25
CA SER A 410 -19.40 -44.62 -1.25
C SER A 410 -20.50 -45.58 -0.77
N ASP A 411 -21.17 -45.27 0.34
CA ASP A 411 -22.26 -46.09 0.89
C ASP A 411 -23.47 -46.11 -0.05
N SER A 412 -23.78 -44.98 -0.70
CA SER A 412 -24.84 -44.87 -1.70
C SER A 412 -24.53 -45.67 -2.98
N VAL A 413 -23.27 -45.63 -3.46
CA VAL A 413 -22.81 -46.46 -4.58
C VAL A 413 -22.89 -47.94 -4.24
N ALA A 414 -22.48 -48.34 -3.03
CA ALA A 414 -22.62 -49.71 -2.55
C ALA A 414 -24.09 -50.15 -2.48
N GLY A 415 -24.98 -49.28 -1.96
CA GLY A 415 -26.41 -49.52 -1.92
C GLY A 415 -27.04 -49.65 -3.31
N MET A 416 -26.63 -48.81 -4.27
CA MET A 416 -27.08 -48.90 -5.66
C MET A 416 -26.60 -50.18 -6.35
N ILE A 417 -25.36 -50.62 -6.09
CA ILE A 417 -24.83 -51.90 -6.61
C ILE A 417 -25.62 -53.08 -6.02
N ALA A 418 -25.93 -53.06 -4.72
CA ALA A 418 -26.73 -54.08 -4.07
C ALA A 418 -28.16 -54.14 -4.64
N ALA A 419 -28.83 -52.99 -4.77
CA ALA A 419 -30.16 -52.89 -5.36
C ALA A 419 -30.17 -53.35 -6.84
N ALA A 420 -29.16 -52.99 -7.62
CA ALA A 420 -29.01 -53.50 -8.98
C ALA A 420 -28.79 -55.01 -9.03
N GLY A 421 -28.10 -55.58 -8.03
CA GLY A 421 -27.94 -57.01 -7.82
C GLY A 421 -29.28 -57.70 -7.52
N GLU A 422 -30.08 -57.17 -6.60
CA GLU A 422 -31.41 -57.67 -6.28
C GLU A 422 -32.37 -57.58 -7.47
N ILE A 423 -32.38 -56.47 -8.22
CA ILE A 423 -33.19 -56.32 -9.43
C ILE A 423 -32.81 -57.37 -10.48
N ARG A 424 -31.51 -57.64 -10.68
CA ARG A 424 -31.07 -58.72 -11.59
C ARG A 424 -31.52 -60.09 -11.12
N ALA A 425 -31.43 -60.37 -9.81
CA ALA A 425 -31.88 -61.63 -9.23
C ALA A 425 -33.40 -61.81 -9.37
N SER A 426 -34.18 -60.76 -9.07
CA SER A 426 -35.63 -60.75 -9.29
C SER A 426 -35.99 -60.91 -10.76
N GLY A 427 -35.26 -60.26 -11.67
CA GLY A 427 -35.44 -60.43 -13.12
C GLY A 427 -35.19 -61.87 -13.58
N ALA A 428 -34.15 -62.53 -13.07
CA ALA A 428 -33.87 -63.94 -13.34
C ALA A 428 -34.97 -64.87 -12.78
N MET A 429 -35.50 -64.56 -11.59
CA MET A 429 -36.59 -65.32 -10.99
C MET A 429 -37.91 -65.14 -11.75
N LEU A 430 -38.19 -63.92 -12.24
CA LEU A 430 -39.35 -63.64 -13.09
C LEU A 430 -39.27 -64.39 -14.44
N GLU A 431 -38.09 -64.43 -15.07
CA GLU A 431 -37.90 -65.16 -16.32
C GLU A 431 -38.06 -66.67 -16.13
N LYS A 432 -37.53 -67.20 -15.02
CA LYS A 432 -37.75 -68.60 -14.63
C LYS A 432 -39.23 -68.90 -14.40
N ASN A 433 -39.92 -68.08 -13.60
CA ASN A 433 -41.36 -68.23 -13.36
C ASN A 433 -42.16 -68.12 -14.66
N ARG A 434 -41.79 -67.22 -15.59
CA ARG A 434 -42.44 -67.09 -16.90
C ARG A 434 -42.31 -68.36 -17.73
N GLN A 435 -41.15 -69.01 -17.70
CA GLN A 435 -40.94 -70.29 -18.40
C GLN A 435 -41.73 -71.42 -17.75
N GLU A 436 -41.62 -71.62 -16.43
CA GLU A 436 -42.34 -72.67 -15.70
C GLU A 436 -43.85 -72.51 -15.86
N LEU A 437 -44.37 -71.29 -15.70
CA LEU A 437 -45.79 -71.00 -15.83
C LEU A 437 -46.28 -71.18 -17.27
N GLY A 438 -45.44 -70.89 -18.27
CA GLY A 438 -45.73 -71.14 -19.68
C GLY A 438 -45.79 -72.63 -20.04
N GLU A 439 -44.87 -73.45 -19.50
CA GLU A 439 -44.93 -74.90 -19.67
C GLU A 439 -46.13 -75.52 -18.94
N GLN A 440 -46.38 -75.07 -17.71
CA GLN A 440 -47.48 -75.57 -16.89
C GLN A 440 -48.85 -75.22 -17.50
N LEU A 441 -49.05 -73.98 -18.00
CA LEU A 441 -50.27 -73.61 -18.71
C LEU A 441 -50.50 -74.43 -19.97
N LYS A 442 -49.43 -74.76 -20.71
CA LYS A 442 -49.51 -75.59 -21.90
C LYS A 442 -49.95 -77.02 -21.54
N MET A 443 -49.42 -77.55 -20.43
CA MET A 443 -49.77 -78.88 -19.92
C MET A 443 -51.22 -78.90 -19.42
N ASP A 444 -51.60 -77.97 -18.54
CA ASP A 444 -52.96 -77.86 -18.00
C ASP A 444 -54.02 -77.64 -19.10
N LEU A 445 -53.72 -76.82 -20.12
CA LEU A 445 -54.62 -76.62 -21.25
C LEU A 445 -54.76 -77.89 -22.09
N SER A 446 -53.68 -78.66 -22.26
CA SER A 446 -53.72 -79.96 -22.94
C SER A 446 -54.59 -80.95 -22.17
N ASP A 447 -54.35 -81.08 -20.86
CA ASP A 447 -55.12 -81.98 -19.99
C ASP A 447 -56.60 -81.58 -19.95
N THR A 448 -56.90 -80.29 -19.91
CA THR A 448 -58.27 -79.78 -19.96
C THR A 448 -58.94 -80.08 -21.30
N LEU A 449 -58.22 -79.90 -22.42
CA LEU A 449 -58.73 -80.20 -23.76
C LEU A 449 -58.95 -81.70 -23.96
N ASP A 450 -58.09 -82.55 -23.43
CA ASP A 450 -58.25 -84.00 -23.47
C ASP A 450 -59.42 -84.45 -22.59
N ALA A 451 -59.53 -83.94 -21.36
CA ALA A 451 -60.69 -84.19 -20.50
C ALA A 451 -62.02 -83.71 -21.14
N PHE A 452 -62.01 -82.56 -21.81
CA PHE A 452 -63.17 -82.07 -22.56
C PHE A 452 -63.50 -82.99 -23.75
N ARG A 453 -62.49 -83.47 -24.48
CA ARG A 453 -62.67 -84.43 -25.58
C ARG A 453 -63.30 -85.73 -25.08
N ASP A 454 -62.80 -86.24 -23.96
CA ASP A 454 -63.33 -87.46 -23.33
C ASP A 454 -64.77 -87.26 -22.86
N TYR A 455 -65.06 -86.14 -22.20
CA TYR A 455 -66.41 -85.76 -21.82
C TYR A 455 -67.36 -85.69 -23.02
N MET A 456 -66.95 -85.03 -24.12
CA MET A 456 -67.76 -84.94 -25.33
C MET A 456 -67.98 -86.30 -26.00
N SER A 457 -66.99 -87.19 -25.97
CA SER A 457 -67.12 -88.57 -26.44
C SER A 457 -68.16 -89.35 -25.62
N GLU A 458 -68.11 -89.22 -24.30
CA GLU A 458 -69.04 -89.89 -23.39
C GLU A 458 -70.45 -89.30 -23.46
N PHE A 459 -70.57 -87.98 -23.61
CA PHE A 459 -71.83 -87.30 -23.89
C PHE A 459 -72.46 -87.83 -25.19
N THR A 460 -71.67 -87.95 -26.26
CA THR A 460 -72.14 -88.49 -27.55
C THR A 460 -72.64 -89.92 -27.40
N LYS A 461 -71.89 -90.78 -26.69
CA LYS A 461 -72.31 -92.17 -26.40
C LYS A 461 -73.62 -92.22 -25.60
N ARG A 462 -73.79 -91.33 -24.61
CA ARG A 462 -75.03 -91.26 -23.82
C ARG A 462 -76.21 -90.79 -24.65
N VAL A 463 -76.02 -89.80 -25.51
CA VAL A 463 -77.06 -89.32 -26.43
C VAL A 463 -77.46 -90.44 -27.40
N ASP A 464 -76.49 -91.17 -27.94
CA ASP A 464 -76.73 -92.29 -28.87
C ASP A 464 -77.44 -93.46 -28.16
N TYR A 465 -77.03 -93.79 -26.93
CA TYR A 465 -77.71 -94.76 -26.09
C TYR A 465 -79.15 -94.32 -25.78
N MET A 466 -79.36 -93.05 -25.42
CA MET A 466 -80.71 -92.51 -25.18
C MET A 466 -81.57 -92.59 -26.43
N ALA A 467 -81.06 -92.17 -27.59
CA ALA A 467 -81.77 -92.23 -28.86
C ALA A 467 -82.17 -93.66 -29.22
N ASN A 468 -81.25 -94.61 -29.09
CA ASN A 468 -81.51 -96.03 -29.33
C ASN A 468 -82.50 -96.61 -28.32
N SER A 469 -82.37 -96.28 -27.03
CA SER A 469 -83.32 -96.76 -26.00
C SER A 469 -84.74 -96.21 -26.19
N ILE A 470 -84.89 -94.96 -26.67
CA ILE A 470 -86.19 -94.38 -27.00
C ILE A 470 -86.77 -95.05 -28.25
N ALA A 471 -85.95 -95.28 -29.28
CA ALA A 471 -86.38 -96.00 -30.48
C ALA A 471 -86.86 -97.42 -30.14
N ASP A 472 -86.09 -98.17 -29.34
CA ASP A 472 -86.41 -99.54 -28.92
C ASP A 472 -87.67 -99.59 -28.03
N ALA A 473 -87.84 -98.63 -27.12
CA ALA A 473 -89.07 -98.51 -26.31
C ALA A 473 -90.32 -98.18 -27.15
N LEU A 474 -90.18 -97.39 -28.21
CA LEU A 474 -91.27 -97.10 -29.15
C LEU A 474 -91.61 -98.31 -30.03
N ASP A 475 -90.61 -99.11 -30.42
CA ASP A 475 -90.80 -100.31 -31.24
C ASP A 475 -91.41 -101.50 -30.46
N GLN A 476 -91.16 -101.56 -29.14
CA GLN A 476 -91.71 -102.61 -28.27
C GLN A 476 -93.13 -102.31 -27.75
N LEU A 477 -93.61 -101.08 -27.86
CA LEU A 477 -94.95 -100.68 -27.42
C LEU A 477 -96.09 -101.51 -28.05
N PRO A 478 -96.12 -101.76 -29.39
CA PRO A 478 -97.15 -102.59 -30.00
C PRO A 478 -97.09 -104.05 -29.51
N GLY A 479 -95.90 -104.59 -29.31
CA GLY A 479 -95.67 -105.96 -28.84
C GLY A 479 -96.10 -106.16 -27.39
N ALA A 480 -95.80 -105.22 -26.50
CA ALA A 480 -96.19 -105.29 -25.09
C ALA A 480 -97.73 -105.19 -24.89
N VAL A 481 -98.40 -104.37 -25.71
CA VAL A 481 -99.87 -104.31 -25.73
C VAL A 481 -100.47 -105.61 -26.29
N GLY A 482 -99.86 -106.17 -27.34
CA GLY A 482 -100.25 -107.47 -27.89
C GLY A 482 -100.07 -108.62 -26.89
N GLN A 483 -98.92 -108.69 -26.22
CA GLN A 483 -98.60 -109.75 -25.27
C GLN A 483 -99.44 -109.68 -23.99
N SER A 484 -99.82 -108.47 -23.54
CA SER A 484 -100.78 -108.32 -22.44
C SER A 484 -102.18 -108.80 -22.84
N THR A 485 -102.54 -108.68 -24.12
CA THR A 485 -103.82 -109.18 -24.64
C THR A 485 -103.79 -110.71 -24.76
N ASP A 486 -102.70 -111.27 -25.28
CA ASP A 486 -102.53 -112.72 -25.44
C ASP A 486 -102.36 -113.46 -24.10
N GLN A 487 -101.68 -112.87 -23.10
CA GLN A 487 -101.64 -113.44 -21.74
C GLN A 487 -103.01 -113.47 -21.06
N PHE A 488 -103.88 -112.50 -21.38
CA PHE A 488 -105.25 -112.48 -20.89
C PHE A 488 -106.09 -113.59 -21.52
N LEU A 489 -105.86 -113.88 -22.80
CA LEU A 489 -106.49 -115.00 -23.51
C LEU A 489 -105.94 -116.37 -23.04
N ASP A 490 -104.64 -116.52 -22.82
CA ASP A 490 -104.01 -117.76 -22.35
C ASP A 490 -104.41 -118.09 -20.89
N GLN A 491 -104.69 -117.08 -20.05
CA GLN A 491 -105.29 -117.29 -18.74
C GLN A 491 -106.70 -117.90 -18.83
N ILE A 492 -107.50 -117.49 -19.82
CA ILE A 492 -108.83 -118.07 -20.05
C ILE A 492 -108.70 -119.54 -20.49
N ASP A 493 -107.76 -119.85 -21.38
CA ASP A 493 -107.56 -121.23 -21.88
C ASP A 493 -107.00 -122.18 -20.81
N ARG A 494 -106.13 -121.71 -19.91
CA ARG A 494 -105.65 -122.52 -18.77
C ARG A 494 -106.74 -122.85 -17.77
N ILE A 495 -107.69 -121.93 -17.55
CA ILE A 495 -108.85 -122.18 -16.69
C ILE A 495 -109.71 -123.29 -17.30
N ASN A 496 -109.96 -123.26 -18.62
CA ASN A 496 -110.69 -124.33 -19.31
C ASN A 496 -109.97 -125.68 -19.24
N ALA A 497 -108.65 -125.70 -19.47
CA ALA A 497 -107.86 -126.94 -19.39
C ALA A 497 -107.79 -127.52 -17.96
N SER A 498 -107.87 -126.68 -16.93
CA SER A 498 -107.92 -127.13 -15.54
C SER A 498 -109.24 -127.82 -15.18
N LEU A 499 -110.36 -127.33 -15.75
CA LEU A 499 -111.69 -127.92 -15.59
C LEU A 499 -111.78 -129.29 -16.27
N GLU A 500 -111.21 -129.44 -17.47
CA GLU A 500 -111.17 -130.76 -18.14
C GLU A 500 -110.32 -131.78 -17.37
N ARG A 501 -109.20 -131.37 -16.78
CA ARG A 501 -108.36 -132.26 -15.96
C ARG A 501 -109.05 -132.66 -14.66
N ALA A 502 -109.78 -131.75 -14.03
CA ALA A 502 -110.58 -132.09 -12.85
C ALA A 502 -111.63 -133.15 -13.21
N GLN A 503 -112.26 -133.03 -14.38
CA GLN A 503 -113.24 -133.99 -14.86
C GLN A 503 -112.63 -135.38 -15.16
N ARG A 504 -111.49 -135.43 -15.87
CA ARG A 504 -110.79 -136.71 -16.14
C ARG A 504 -110.20 -137.35 -14.90
N ALA A 505 -109.73 -136.57 -13.92
CA ALA A 505 -109.22 -137.10 -12.66
C ALA A 505 -110.34 -137.69 -11.78
N VAL A 506 -111.55 -137.13 -11.87
CA VAL A 506 -112.75 -137.71 -11.25
C VAL A 506 -113.14 -139.01 -11.93
N ASP A 507 -113.12 -139.06 -13.27
CA ASP A 507 -113.38 -140.30 -14.02
C ASP A 507 -112.34 -141.39 -13.70
N ASP A 508 -111.05 -141.03 -13.65
CA ASP A 508 -109.94 -141.96 -13.36
C ASP A 508 -109.90 -142.41 -11.89
N ALA A 509 -110.33 -141.57 -10.93
CA ALA A 509 -110.43 -141.94 -9.53
C ALA A 509 -111.57 -142.93 -9.24
N VAL A 510 -112.66 -142.86 -10.01
CA VAL A 510 -113.79 -143.77 -9.82
C VAL A 510 -113.53 -145.12 -10.50
N ASP A 511 -112.90 -145.14 -11.68
CA ASP A 511 -112.42 -146.38 -12.30
C ASP A 511 -111.43 -147.16 -11.40
N ARG A 512 -110.65 -146.45 -10.56
CA ARG A 512 -109.72 -147.09 -9.60
C ARG A 512 -110.38 -147.68 -8.37
N MET A 513 -111.54 -147.18 -7.92
CA MET A 513 -112.25 -147.81 -6.80
C MET A 513 -113.03 -149.06 -7.21
N TYR A 514 -113.22 -149.28 -8.51
CA TYR A 514 -113.76 -150.53 -9.05
C TYR A 514 -112.77 -151.71 -9.08
N ARG A 515 -111.54 -151.55 -8.54
CA ARG A 515 -110.61 -152.67 -8.37
C ARG A 515 -109.82 -152.58 -7.06
N GLN A 516 -110.49 -152.92 -5.95
CA GLN A 516 -109.92 -153.81 -4.92
C GLN A 516 -111.04 -154.51 -4.16
#